data_AF-A0A5C3MV13-F1
#
_entry.id   AF-A0A5C3MV13-F1
#
_cell.length_a   1.000
_cell.length_b   1.000
_cell.length_c   1.000
_cell.angle_alpha   90.00
_cell.angle_beta   90.00
_cell.angle_gamma   90.00
#
_symmetry.space_group_name_H-M   'P 1'
#
loop_
_entity.id
_entity.type
_entity.pdbx_description
1 polymer ?
#
loop_
_entity_poly.entity_id
_entity_poly.type
_entity_poly.pdbx_seq_one_letter_code
_entity_poly.pdbx_strand_id
1 'polypeptide(L)' 'LARAFQNMLVDYGLEEKILSFNGDNATSNDTQTDALHRAKNSFHKANRVRCFNHTINL' A
#
# COMPACT_ATOMS: atom_id res chain seq x y z
N LEU A 1 7.17 6.95 -4.32
CA LEU A 1 7.02 5.48 -4.29
C LEU A 1 5.67 5.00 -4.83
N ALA A 2 4.54 5.56 -4.40
CA ALA A 2 3.20 5.13 -4.84
C ALA A 2 3.03 4.95 -6.36
N ARG A 3 3.49 5.90 -7.19
CA ARG A 3 3.43 5.79 -8.66
C ARG A 3 4.24 4.61 -9.20
N ALA A 4 5.46 4.41 -8.69
CA ALA A 4 6.30 3.29 -9.10
C ALA A 4 5.68 1.95 -8.69
N PHE A 5 5.10 1.89 -7.49
CA PHE A 5 4.39 0.71 -7.02
C PHE A 5 3.14 0.41 -7.86
N GLN A 6 2.34 1.43 -8.18
CA GLN A 6 1.19 1.28 -9.07
C GLN A 6 1.58 0.77 -10.45
N ASN A 7 2.64 1.34 -11.04
CA ASN A 7 3.14 0.88 -12.34
C ASN A 7 3.55 -0.60 -12.28
N MET A 8 4.28 -1.00 -11.23
CA MET A 8 4.64 -2.39 -11.01
C MET A 8 3.41 -3.31 -10.96
N LEU A 9 2.35 -2.92 -10.25
CA LEU A 9 1.11 -3.72 -10.21
C LEU A 9 0.47 -3.88 -11.59
N VAL A 10 0.43 -2.80 -12.39
CA VAL A 10 -0.11 -2.82 -13.76
C VAL A 10 0.76 -3.71 -14.66
N ASP A 11 2.08 -3.60 -14.57
CA ASP A 11 3.02 -4.40 -15.35
C ASP A 11 2.85 -5.91 -15.09
N TYR A 12 2.42 -6.29 -13.88
CA TYR A 12 2.12 -7.68 -13.51
C TYR A 12 0.63 -8.07 -13.61
N GLY A 13 -0.28 -7.15 -13.98
CA GLY A 13 -1.73 -7.42 -14.03
C GLY A 13 -2.34 -7.78 -12.67
N LEU A 14 -1.86 -7.10 -11.62
CA LEU A 14 -2.23 -7.30 -10.21
C LEU A 14 -3.00 -6.11 -9.60
N GLU A 15 -3.15 -5.01 -10.33
CA GLU A 15 -3.71 -3.75 -9.82
C GLU A 15 -5.13 -3.90 -9.28
N GLU A 16 -5.93 -4.83 -9.79
CA GLU A 16 -7.28 -5.13 -9.30
C GLU A 16 -7.35 -6.37 -8.38
N LYS A 17 -6.21 -6.96 -8.01
CA LYS A 17 -6.13 -8.26 -7.32
C LYS A 17 -5.58 -8.15 -5.88
N ILE A 18 -5.65 -6.98 -5.27
CA ILE A 18 -5.14 -6.73 -3.92
C ILE A 18 -6.32 -6.54 -2.96
N LEU A 19 -6.48 -7.47 -2.03
CA LEU A 19 -7.49 -7.36 -0.97
C LEU A 19 -7.01 -6.48 0.18
N SER A 20 -5.79 -6.74 0.68
CA SER A 20 -5.17 -6.04 1.81
C SER A 20 -3.66 -5.97 1.63
N PHE A 21 -3.01 -5.09 2.39
CA PHE A 21 -1.55 -4.98 2.37
C PHE A 21 -1.00 -4.68 3.76
N ASN A 22 0.22 -5.16 3.99
CA ASN A 22 0.98 -4.92 5.20
C ASN A 22 2.13 -3.94 4.90
N GLY A 23 2.33 -2.94 5.75
CA GLY A 23 3.48 -2.03 5.69
C GLY A 23 3.95 -1.63 7.08
N ASP A 24 5.20 -1.18 7.20
CA ASP A 24 5.72 -0.66 8.47
C ASP A 24 4.99 0.62 8.94
N ASN A 25 5.42 1.16 10.07
CA ASN A 25 4.81 2.34 10.69
C ASN A 25 5.42 3.68 10.25
N ALA A 26 6.25 3.71 9.21
CA ALA A 26 6.80 4.96 8.69
C ALA A 26 5.69 5.85 8.11
N THR A 27 5.76 7.16 8.38
CA THR A 27 4.78 8.15 7.87
C THR A 27 4.78 8.25 6.34
N SER A 28 5.89 7.90 5.69
CA SER A 28 5.96 7.77 4.23
C SER A 28 5.01 6.70 3.69
N ASN A 29 4.75 5.62 4.45
CA ASN A 29 3.77 4.59 4.10
C ASN A 29 2.33 5.07 4.25
N ASP A 30 2.04 6.00 5.17
CA ASP A 30 0.73 6.67 5.22
C ASP A 30 0.49 7.46 3.93
N THR A 31 1.48 8.24 3.51
CA THR A 31 1.41 9.04 2.27
C THR A 31 1.24 8.16 1.03
N GLN A 32 1.99 7.05 0.95
CA GLN A 32 1.86 6.09 -0.16
C GLN A 32 0.49 5.41 -0.18
N THR A 33 -0.03 5.01 0.99
CA THR A 33 -1.35 4.39 1.11
C THR A 33 -2.44 5.32 0.59
N ASP A 34 -2.39 6.60 0.99
CA ASP A 34 -3.36 7.61 0.57
C ASP A 34 -3.32 7.84 -0.94
N ALA A 35 -2.13 7.82 -1.54
CA ALA A 35 -1.97 7.93 -2.98
C ALA A 35 -2.50 6.71 -3.74
N LEU A 36 -2.22 5.49 -3.25
CA LEU A 36 -2.71 4.25 -3.85
C LEU A 36 -4.24 4.10 -3.73
N HIS A 37 -4.82 4.51 -2.60
CA HIS A 37 -6.27 4.50 -2.39
C HIS A 37 -7.04 5.40 -3.38
N ARG A 38 -6.42 6.47 -3.86
CA ARG A 38 -7.01 7.37 -4.87
C ARG A 38 -6.72 6.95 -6.31
N ALA A 39 -5.86 5.95 -6.53
CA ALA A 39 -5.53 5.47 -7.87
C ALA A 39 -6.61 4.52 -8.38
N LYS A 40 -6.62 4.28 -9.70
CA LYS A 40 -7.49 3.28 -10.32
C LYS A 40 -6.90 1.88 -10.12
N ASN A 41 -7.14 1.31 -8.94
CA ASN A 41 -6.71 -0.02 -8.52
C ASN A 41 -7.65 -0.56 -7.41
N SER A 42 -7.32 -1.71 -6.84
CA SER A 42 -8.04 -2.36 -5.74
C SER A 42 -7.61 -1.91 -4.33
N PHE A 43 -6.67 -0.97 -4.20
CA PHE A 43 -6.21 -0.52 -2.89
C PHE A 43 -7.29 0.28 -2.16
N HIS A 44 -7.55 -0.14 -0.93
CA HIS A 44 -8.39 0.60 0.00
C HIS A 44 -7.61 0.93 1.26
N LYS A 45 -7.60 2.20 1.68
CA LYS A 45 -6.89 2.63 2.90
C LYS A 45 -7.33 1.82 4.14
N ALA A 46 -8.61 1.50 4.23
CA ALA A 46 -9.17 0.72 5.33
C ALA A 46 -8.63 -0.73 5.40
N ASN A 47 -8.06 -1.24 4.29
CA ASN A 47 -7.52 -2.60 4.21
C ASN A 47 -6.01 -2.65 4.49
N ARG A 48 -5.43 -1.54 4.96
CA ARG A 48 -4.04 -1.51 5.42
C ARG A 48 -3.92 -2.14 6.80
N VAL A 49 -2.91 -2.99 6.94
CA VAL A 49 -2.45 -3.50 8.23
C VAL A 49 -1.03 -2.97 8.50
N ARG A 50 -0.75 -2.57 9.75
CA ARG A 50 0.60 -2.18 10.16
C ARG A 50 1.42 -3.42 10.54
N CYS A 51 2.69 -3.45 10.16
CA CYS A 51 3.59 -4.57 10.44
C CYS A 51 3.84 -4.68 11.95
N PHE A 52 3.42 -5.79 12.57
CA PHE A 52 3.54 -6.01 14.02
C PHE A 52 4.97 -5.83 14.54
N ASN A 53 5.97 -6.34 13.80
CA ASN A 53 7.37 -6.25 14.20
C ASN A 53 7.89 -4.80 14.27
N HIS A 54 7.33 -3.91 13.44
CA HIS A 54 7.64 -2.48 13.41
C HIS A 54 6.72 -1.65 14.33
N THR A 55 5.75 -2.28 14.98
CA THR A 55 4.99 -1.65 16.08
C THR A 55 5.80 -1.68 17.38
N ILE A 56 6.66 -2.69 17.55
CA ILE A 56 7.49 -2.88 18.75
C ILE A 56 8.78 -2.05 18.66
N ASN A 57 9.36 -1.93 17.45
CA ASN A 57 10.58 -1.15 17.20
C ASN A 57 10.29 -0.10 16.12
N LEU A 58 10.16 1.16 16.54
CA LEU A 58 9.99 2.34 15.67
C LEU A 58 11.34 2.94 15.29
#